data_AF-A0A2H9RCQ8-F1
#
_entry.id   AF-A0A2H9RCQ8-F1
#
_cell.length_a   1.000
_cell.length_b   1.000
_cell.length_c   1.000
_cell.angle_alpha   90.00
_cell.angle_beta   90.00
_cell.angle_gamma   90.00
#
_symmetry.space_group_name_H-M   'P 1'
#
loop_
_entity.id
_entity.type
_entity.pdbx_description
1 polymer ?
#
loop_
_entity_poly.entity_id
_entity_poly.type
_entity_poly.pdbx_seq_one_letter_code
_entity_poly.pdbx_strand_id
1 'polypeptide(L)'
;MVLKSSYQGALEMKQYARVQILNANISPKYARAIGIKIKGKTIKEAIKYLQNVAAQKKPLPLTKVRKVAHKKGAGVASGRYPKKTSDAIIKYLKQLRANADAKMLDTDAFRIIHFVANPGNRTKWSGYFKAQHGKRNGNPKIRTRQQYIEIIAGSIEAKDNVKKARLINKKQIPKLKTKGSNIKQKTKPRDVIDFKDDNSPKVSTSANITDFKDDNSPKVSTSATSAKGSKK
;
A
#
# COMPACT_ATOMS: atom_id res chain seq x y z
N MET A 1 12.34 1.69 -8.08
CA MET A 1 12.63 1.63 -6.62
C MET A 1 12.00 0.36 -6.05
N VAL A 2 12.82 -0.64 -5.70
CA VAL A 2 12.37 -1.88 -5.08
C VAL A 2 12.42 -1.69 -3.56
N LEU A 3 11.26 -1.72 -2.90
CA LEU A 3 11.19 -1.59 -1.44
C LEU A 3 11.42 -2.96 -0.79
N LYS A 4 12.50 -3.06 -0.02
CA LYS A 4 12.77 -4.24 0.81
C LYS A 4 11.78 -4.25 1.98
N SER A 5 11.02 -5.34 2.09
CA SER A 5 10.11 -5.56 3.21
C SER A 5 10.89 -5.69 4.51
N SER A 6 10.39 -5.13 5.62
CA SER A 6 10.93 -5.41 6.95
C SER A 6 10.78 -6.88 7.40
N TYR A 7 9.97 -7.66 6.68
CA TYR A 7 9.78 -9.11 6.87
C TYR A 7 10.66 -9.96 5.95
N GLN A 8 11.49 -9.34 5.10
CA GLN A 8 12.42 -10.05 4.22
C GLN A 8 13.37 -10.91 5.08
N GLY A 9 13.33 -12.23 4.90
CA GLY A 9 14.15 -13.20 5.63
C GLY A 9 13.57 -13.74 6.94
N ALA A 10 12.46 -13.18 7.45
CA ALA A 10 11.83 -13.67 8.68
C ALA A 10 10.73 -14.73 8.45
N LEU A 11 10.26 -14.85 7.20
CA LEU A 11 9.25 -15.80 6.78
C LEU A 11 9.79 -16.62 5.62
N GLU A 12 9.61 -17.93 5.67
CA GLU A 12 9.93 -18.78 4.54
C GLU A 12 8.96 -18.52 3.38
N MET A 13 9.49 -18.38 2.16
CA MET A 13 8.70 -18.00 0.97
C MET A 13 7.51 -18.93 0.67
N LYS A 14 7.58 -20.18 1.14
CA LYS A 14 6.54 -21.21 1.01
C LYS A 14 5.35 -21.01 1.95
N GLN A 15 5.45 -20.19 3.01
CA GLN A 15 4.42 -20.11 4.05
C GLN A 15 3.54 -18.85 4.00
N TYR A 16 3.82 -17.92 3.09
CA TYR A 16 3.11 -16.65 3.03
C TYR A 16 2.86 -16.14 1.61
N ALA A 17 1.82 -15.33 1.49
CA ALA A 17 1.54 -14.51 0.34
C ALA A 17 1.83 -13.03 0.66
N ARG A 18 2.29 -12.29 -0.35
CA ARG A 18 2.61 -10.87 -0.22
C ARG A 18 1.99 -10.07 -1.36
N VAL A 19 1.63 -8.83 -1.04
CA VAL A 19 1.24 -7.80 -2.01
C VAL A 19 1.92 -6.49 -1.62
N GLN A 20 2.53 -5.84 -2.61
CA GLN A 20 3.14 -4.52 -2.47
C GLN A 20 2.53 -3.59 -3.51
N ILE A 21 2.10 -2.41 -3.07
CA ILE A 21 1.57 -1.36 -3.95
C ILE A 21 2.39 -0.09 -3.70
N LEU A 22 3.01 0.45 -4.74
CA LEU A 22 3.93 1.60 -4.60
C LEU A 22 3.21 2.95 -4.60
N ASN A 23 2.28 3.15 -5.54
CA ASN A 23 1.68 4.45 -5.84
C ASN A 23 0.17 4.46 -5.62
N ALA A 24 -0.30 3.92 -4.49
CA ALA A 24 -1.73 3.87 -4.21
C ALA A 24 -2.29 5.28 -3.97
N ASN A 25 -3.27 5.70 -4.79
CA ASN A 25 -3.95 6.98 -4.64
C ASN A 25 -5.07 6.91 -3.58
N ILE A 26 -4.67 6.71 -2.32
CA ILE A 26 -5.57 6.63 -1.17
C ILE A 26 -5.06 7.48 0.00
N SER A 27 -5.96 7.85 0.91
CA SER A 27 -5.57 8.66 2.07
C SER A 27 -4.68 7.89 3.05
N PRO A 28 -3.51 8.43 3.45
CA PRO A 28 -2.63 7.82 4.45
C PRO A 28 -3.32 7.54 5.79
N LYS A 29 -4.17 8.47 6.21
CA LYS A 29 -4.81 8.43 7.53
C LYS A 29 -5.77 7.25 7.63
N TYR A 30 -6.58 7.05 6.60
CA TYR A 30 -7.56 5.96 6.54
C TYR A 30 -6.90 4.62 6.25
N ALA A 31 -5.90 4.57 5.36
CA ALA A 31 -5.16 3.34 5.08
C ALA A 31 -4.51 2.78 6.35
N ARG A 32 -3.88 3.63 7.17
CA ARG A 32 -3.29 3.24 8.45
C ARG A 32 -4.34 2.72 9.45
N ALA A 33 -5.48 3.40 9.57
CA ALA A 33 -6.55 2.98 10.48
C ALA A 33 -7.17 1.63 10.05
N ILE A 34 -7.39 1.44 8.74
CA ILE A 34 -7.84 0.15 8.18
C ILE A 34 -6.83 -0.95 8.50
N GLY A 35 -5.55 -0.69 8.23
CA GLY A 35 -4.48 -1.64 8.49
C GLY A 35 -4.47 -2.17 9.91
N ILE A 36 -4.60 -1.27 10.89
CA ILE A 36 -4.68 -1.64 12.31
C ILE A 36 -5.90 -2.52 12.58
N LYS A 37 -7.05 -2.23 11.96
CA LYS A 37 -8.31 -2.93 12.21
C LYS A 37 -8.44 -4.29 11.53
N ILE A 38 -7.79 -4.49 10.38
CA ILE A 38 -7.84 -5.76 9.64
C ILE A 38 -6.70 -6.71 10.01
N LYS A 39 -5.64 -6.22 10.64
CA LYS A 39 -4.52 -7.05 11.11
C LYS A 39 -5.03 -8.15 12.05
N GLY A 40 -4.65 -9.38 11.78
CA GLY A 40 -5.05 -10.57 12.54
C GLY A 40 -6.36 -11.23 12.11
N LYS A 41 -7.14 -10.61 11.23
CA LYS A 41 -8.33 -11.23 10.63
C LYS A 41 -7.97 -12.15 9.47
N THR A 42 -8.87 -13.05 9.11
CA THR A 42 -8.76 -13.79 7.85
C THR A 42 -9.00 -12.87 6.65
N ILE A 43 -8.52 -13.26 5.46
CA ILE A 43 -8.71 -12.48 4.24
C ILE A 43 -10.22 -12.27 3.96
N LYS A 44 -11.02 -13.32 4.12
CA LYS A 44 -12.48 -13.29 3.93
C LYS A 44 -13.17 -12.32 4.91
N GLU A 45 -12.83 -12.38 6.19
CA GLU A 45 -13.36 -11.47 7.20
C GLU A 45 -12.96 -10.02 6.96
N ALA A 46 -11.72 -9.78 6.52
CA ALA A 46 -11.22 -8.45 6.20
C ALA A 46 -12.00 -7.83 5.03
N ILE A 47 -12.25 -8.60 3.97
CA ILE A 47 -13.06 -8.16 2.82
C ILE A 47 -14.50 -7.84 3.28
N LYS A 48 -15.15 -8.75 4.02
CA LYS A 48 -16.51 -8.52 4.54
C LYS A 48 -16.58 -7.27 5.43
N TYR A 49 -15.57 -7.05 6.27
CA TYR A 49 -15.50 -5.85 7.09
C TYR A 49 -15.42 -4.57 6.23
N LEU A 50 -14.54 -4.55 5.22
CA LEU A 50 -14.35 -3.38 4.36
C LEU A 50 -15.57 -3.10 3.47
N GLN A 51 -16.27 -4.13 3.01
CA GLN A 51 -17.55 -3.98 2.30
C GLN A 51 -18.60 -3.29 3.19
N ASN A 52 -18.69 -3.68 4.46
CA ASN A 52 -19.59 -3.02 5.41
C ASN A 52 -19.19 -1.57 5.69
N VAL A 53 -17.89 -1.24 5.68
CA VAL A 53 -17.42 0.15 5.81
C VAL A 53 -17.78 0.95 4.56
N ALA A 54 -17.61 0.38 3.36
CA ALA A 54 -17.96 1.03 2.10
C ALA A 54 -19.47 1.26 1.97
N ALA A 55 -20.28 0.32 2.46
CA ALA A 55 -21.74 0.41 2.56
C ALA A 55 -22.24 1.23 3.77
N GLN A 56 -21.35 1.89 4.51
CA GLN A 56 -21.66 2.72 5.67
C GLN A 56 -22.37 2.02 6.85
N LYS A 57 -22.35 0.68 6.88
CA LYS A 57 -22.96 -0.13 7.95
C LYS A 57 -22.09 -0.21 9.20
N LYS A 58 -20.76 -0.20 9.04
CA LYS A 58 -19.80 -0.26 10.16
C LYS A 58 -18.77 0.86 10.06
N PRO A 59 -18.64 1.74 11.08
CA PRO A 59 -17.68 2.83 11.04
C PRO A 59 -16.26 2.31 11.24
N LEU A 60 -15.30 2.94 10.56
CA LEU A 60 -13.88 2.75 10.83
C LEU A 60 -13.48 3.60 12.04
N PRO A 61 -12.97 3.00 13.13
CA PRO A 61 -12.45 3.76 14.27
C PRO A 61 -11.21 4.56 13.89
N LEU A 62 -11.20 5.84 14.26
CA LEU A 62 -10.07 6.75 14.02
C LEU A 62 -9.45 7.16 15.36
N THR A 63 -8.42 6.44 15.79
CA THR A 63 -7.76 6.70 17.09
C THR A 63 -6.80 7.89 17.06
N LYS A 64 -6.11 8.11 15.94
CA LYS A 64 -5.10 9.18 15.82
C LYS A 64 -5.62 10.51 15.28
N VAL A 65 -6.88 10.57 14.83
CA VAL A 65 -7.45 11.77 14.19
C VAL A 65 -8.48 12.39 15.13
N ARG A 66 -8.14 13.54 15.73
CA ARG A 66 -8.88 14.14 16.86
C ARG A 66 -9.97 15.16 16.48
N LYS A 67 -10.19 15.44 15.18
CA LYS A 67 -11.17 16.44 14.70
C LYS A 67 -12.19 15.80 13.75
N VAL A 68 -12.90 14.79 14.25
CA VAL A 68 -13.88 14.01 13.46
C VAL A 68 -15.12 13.80 14.32
N ALA A 69 -16.29 13.95 13.70
CA ALA A 69 -17.58 13.71 14.34
C ALA A 69 -17.67 12.31 14.96
N HIS A 70 -18.40 12.21 16.08
CA HIS A 70 -18.56 10.94 16.76
C HIS A 70 -19.44 9.96 15.97
N LYS A 71 -19.16 8.66 16.11
CA LYS A 71 -19.95 7.60 15.47
C LYS A 71 -20.23 6.45 16.43
N LYS A 72 -21.52 6.16 16.64
CA LYS A 72 -21.99 5.01 17.42
C LYS A 72 -21.44 3.71 16.81
N GLY A 73 -20.97 2.80 17.65
CA GLY A 73 -20.45 1.48 17.22
C GLY A 73 -19.00 1.46 16.71
N ALA A 74 -18.28 2.59 16.70
CA ALA A 74 -16.86 2.60 16.37
C ALA A 74 -15.96 2.05 17.51
N GLY A 75 -16.46 2.04 18.76
CA GLY A 75 -15.69 1.70 19.95
C GLY A 75 -14.69 2.78 20.38
N VAL A 76 -14.64 3.89 19.66
CA VAL A 76 -13.84 5.09 19.94
C VAL A 76 -14.72 6.29 19.62
N ALA A 77 -14.48 7.42 20.29
CA ALA A 77 -15.22 8.66 20.05
C ALA A 77 -15.29 9.01 18.55
N SER A 78 -14.18 8.96 17.81
CA SER A 78 -14.11 9.35 16.40
C SER A 78 -14.21 8.18 15.40
N GLY A 79 -15.02 8.33 14.35
CA GLY A 79 -15.12 7.34 13.27
C GLY A 79 -15.60 7.90 11.92
N ARG A 80 -15.26 7.22 10.80
CA ARG A 80 -15.69 7.57 9.42
C ARG A 80 -15.88 6.35 8.52
N TYR A 81 -16.44 6.57 7.33
CA TYR A 81 -16.66 5.57 6.28
C TYR A 81 -15.85 5.88 5.00
N PRO A 82 -14.55 5.55 4.94
CA PRO A 82 -13.70 5.91 3.81
C PRO A 82 -13.90 4.98 2.60
N LYS A 83 -14.95 5.20 1.81
CA LYS A 83 -15.32 4.38 0.62
C LYS A 83 -14.13 4.11 -0.33
N LYS A 84 -13.50 5.17 -0.85
CA LYS A 84 -12.35 5.08 -1.78
C LYS A 84 -11.21 4.21 -1.25
N THR A 85 -10.87 4.35 0.04
CA THR A 85 -9.78 3.59 0.67
C THR A 85 -10.18 2.13 0.88
N SER A 86 -11.41 1.88 1.31
CA SER A 86 -11.93 0.51 1.48
C SER A 86 -11.96 -0.25 0.16
N ASP A 87 -12.48 0.36 -0.90
CA ASP A 87 -12.59 -0.27 -2.22
C ASP A 87 -11.21 -0.65 -2.79
N ALA A 88 -10.23 0.24 -2.65
CA ALA A 88 -8.85 -0.03 -3.06
C ALA A 88 -8.23 -1.19 -2.28
N ILE A 89 -8.41 -1.23 -0.96
CA ILE A 89 -7.83 -2.31 -0.13
C ILE A 89 -8.53 -3.64 -0.39
N ILE A 90 -9.83 -3.67 -0.69
CA ILE A 90 -10.53 -4.89 -1.13
C ILE A 90 -9.86 -5.46 -2.39
N LYS A 91 -9.53 -4.61 -3.37
CA LYS A 91 -8.80 -5.04 -4.58
C LYS A 91 -7.44 -5.66 -4.23
N TYR A 92 -6.68 -5.04 -3.33
CA TYR A 92 -5.38 -5.56 -2.90
C TYR A 92 -5.48 -6.88 -2.12
N LEU A 93 -6.54 -7.06 -1.32
CA LEU A 93 -6.80 -8.33 -0.62
C LEU A 93 -7.22 -9.46 -1.57
N LYS A 94 -7.96 -9.14 -2.64
CA LYS A 94 -8.26 -10.10 -3.71
C LYS A 94 -6.99 -10.52 -4.47
N GLN A 95 -6.12 -9.55 -4.77
CA GLN A 95 -4.80 -9.84 -5.34
C GLN A 95 -3.95 -10.70 -4.41
N LEU A 96 -3.99 -10.44 -3.10
CA LEU A 96 -3.28 -11.25 -2.11
C LEU A 96 -3.77 -12.70 -2.08
N ARG A 97 -5.08 -12.90 -2.23
CA ARG A 97 -5.68 -14.22 -2.36
C ARG A 97 -5.19 -14.93 -3.62
N ALA A 98 -5.29 -14.26 -4.78
CA ALA A 98 -4.80 -14.82 -6.05
C ALA A 98 -3.30 -15.19 -6.00
N ASN A 99 -2.48 -14.39 -5.33
CA ASN A 99 -1.06 -14.69 -5.12
C ASN A 99 -0.83 -15.91 -4.20
N ALA A 100 -1.73 -16.16 -3.27
CA ALA A 100 -1.67 -17.33 -2.39
C ALA A 100 -2.16 -18.60 -3.11
N ASP A 101 -3.25 -18.48 -3.89
CA ASP A 101 -3.77 -19.55 -4.74
C ASP A 101 -2.73 -19.98 -5.78
N ALA A 102 -2.02 -19.02 -6.40
CA ALA A 102 -0.92 -19.30 -7.33
C ALA A 102 0.26 -20.05 -6.69
N LYS A 103 0.39 -20.00 -5.36
CA LYS A 103 1.37 -20.77 -4.58
C LYS A 103 0.81 -22.08 -4.03
N MET A 104 -0.41 -22.45 -4.40
CA MET A 104 -1.12 -23.64 -3.90
C MET A 104 -1.23 -23.67 -2.37
N LEU A 105 -1.44 -22.51 -1.75
CA LEU A 105 -1.59 -22.37 -0.31
C LEU A 105 -3.07 -22.34 0.06
N ASP A 106 -3.42 -22.91 1.21
CA ASP A 106 -4.78 -22.84 1.74
C ASP A 106 -5.14 -21.39 2.14
N THR A 107 -5.97 -20.74 1.32
CA THR A 107 -6.34 -19.33 1.53
C THR A 107 -7.38 -19.09 2.60
N ASP A 108 -8.11 -20.12 3.04
CA ASP A 108 -9.19 -19.94 4.00
C ASP A 108 -8.65 -19.78 5.43
N ALA A 109 -7.56 -20.47 5.76
CA ALA A 109 -6.86 -20.33 7.05
C ALA A 109 -5.99 -19.06 7.14
N PHE A 110 -5.76 -18.35 6.02
CA PHE A 110 -4.79 -17.25 5.98
C PHE A 110 -5.24 -16.02 6.74
N ARG A 111 -4.39 -15.59 7.67
CA ARG A 111 -4.58 -14.36 8.46
C ARG A 111 -3.60 -13.28 8.02
N ILE A 112 -4.05 -12.04 8.09
CA ILE A 112 -3.20 -10.88 7.80
C ILE A 112 -2.20 -10.70 8.95
N ILE A 113 -0.94 -11.06 8.71
CA ILE A 113 0.16 -10.98 9.68
C ILE A 113 0.72 -9.56 9.72
N HIS A 114 0.92 -8.99 8.53
CA HIS A 114 1.51 -7.67 8.35
C HIS A 114 0.62 -6.80 7.47
N PHE A 115 0.41 -5.57 7.92
CA PHE A 115 -0.17 -4.52 7.09
C PHE A 115 0.53 -3.21 7.46
N VAL A 116 1.14 -2.57 6.47
CA VAL A 116 1.75 -1.25 6.63
C VAL A 116 1.29 -0.34 5.49
N ALA A 117 0.97 0.89 5.85
CA ALA A 117 0.69 1.97 4.91
C ALA A 117 1.63 3.14 5.22
N ASN A 118 2.60 3.34 4.34
CA ASN A 118 3.58 4.41 4.42
C ASN A 118 3.29 5.50 3.37
N PRO A 119 3.58 6.76 3.69
CA PRO A 119 3.53 7.81 2.68
C PRO A 119 4.51 7.49 1.55
N GLY A 120 4.00 7.51 0.32
CA GLY A 120 4.79 7.46 -0.90
C GLY A 120 4.96 8.85 -1.49
N ASN A 121 5.17 8.89 -2.81
CA ASN A 121 5.45 10.12 -3.53
C ASN A 121 4.31 11.14 -3.40
N ARG A 122 4.71 12.41 -3.28
CA ARG A 122 3.77 13.54 -3.20
C ARG A 122 3.75 14.18 -4.58
N THR A 123 2.68 13.94 -5.32
CA THR A 123 2.51 14.59 -6.62
C THR A 123 2.21 16.06 -6.37
N LYS A 124 3.16 16.92 -6.74
CA LYS A 124 2.94 18.37 -6.78
C LYS A 124 2.05 18.65 -7.97
N TRP A 125 1.03 19.47 -7.77
CA TRP A 125 0.30 20.01 -8.91
C TRP A 125 1.09 21.19 -9.48
N SER A 126 1.31 21.18 -10.79
CA SER A 126 2.05 22.24 -11.49
C SER A 126 1.20 23.48 -11.80
N GLY A 127 -0.10 23.49 -11.44
CA GLY A 127 -0.95 24.63 -11.73
C GLY A 127 -0.83 25.75 -10.70
N TYR A 128 -1.20 26.95 -11.13
CA TYR A 128 -1.24 28.14 -10.30
C TYR A 128 -2.71 28.49 -10.02
N PHE A 129 -3.13 28.42 -8.75
CA PHE A 129 -4.34 29.13 -8.34
C PHE A 129 -3.94 30.57 -8.00
N LYS A 130 -4.60 31.56 -8.60
CA LYS A 130 -4.47 32.95 -8.17
C LYS A 130 -4.97 33.03 -6.72
N ALA A 131 -4.11 33.41 -5.79
CA ALA A 131 -4.56 33.76 -4.45
C ALA A 131 -5.22 35.15 -4.49
N GLN A 132 -5.81 35.55 -3.37
CA GLN A 132 -6.29 36.91 -3.19
C GLN A 132 -5.18 37.91 -3.57
N HIS A 133 -5.57 38.98 -4.28
CA HIS A 133 -4.67 40.04 -4.78
C HIS A 133 -3.59 39.57 -5.77
N GLY A 134 -3.87 38.56 -6.62
CA GLY A 134 -2.94 38.12 -7.66
C GLY A 134 -1.66 37.45 -7.13
N LYS A 135 -1.58 37.23 -5.81
CA LYS A 135 -0.43 36.58 -5.19
C LYS A 135 -0.33 35.14 -5.66
N ARG A 136 0.87 34.70 -6.00
CA ARG A 136 1.17 33.28 -6.08
C ARG A 136 1.25 32.77 -4.64
N ASN A 137 0.40 31.80 -4.28
CA ASN A 137 0.61 31.06 -3.04
C ASN A 137 1.96 30.33 -3.16
N GLY A 138 2.97 30.72 -2.37
CA GLY A 138 4.34 30.18 -2.45
C GLY A 138 4.47 28.68 -2.22
N ASN A 139 3.41 28.03 -1.73
CA ASN A 139 3.37 26.57 -1.59
C ASN A 139 2.58 25.93 -2.74
N PRO A 140 3.23 25.14 -3.63
CA PRO A 140 2.51 24.35 -4.62
C PRO A 140 1.55 23.42 -3.88
N LYS A 141 0.25 23.55 -4.14
CA LYS A 141 -0.76 22.73 -3.46
C LYS A 141 -0.49 21.27 -3.80
N ILE A 142 -0.10 20.51 -2.78
CA ILE A 142 0.17 19.08 -2.91
C ILE A 142 -1.16 18.41 -3.19
N ARG A 143 -1.35 17.89 -4.42
CA ARG A 143 -2.62 17.33 -4.85
C ARG A 143 -2.95 16.03 -4.14
N THR A 144 -1.95 15.15 -4.07
CA THR A 144 -2.17 13.78 -3.65
C THR A 144 -0.96 13.23 -2.94
N ARG A 145 -1.17 12.65 -1.76
CA ARG A 145 -0.16 11.81 -1.11
C ARG A 145 -0.41 10.38 -1.57
N GLN A 146 0.41 9.88 -2.50
CA GLN A 146 0.40 8.46 -2.82
C GLN A 146 0.88 7.66 -1.60
N GLN A 147 0.53 6.39 -1.54
CA GLN A 147 0.87 5.51 -0.44
C GLN A 147 1.59 4.27 -0.96
N TYR A 148 2.64 3.89 -0.24
CA TYR A 148 3.19 2.55 -0.28
C TYR A 148 2.39 1.66 0.69
N ILE A 149 1.88 0.55 0.20
CA ILE A 149 1.12 -0.41 1.00
C ILE A 149 1.79 -1.76 0.89
N GLU A 150 2.00 -2.39 2.03
CA GLU A 150 2.51 -3.75 2.11
C GLU A 150 1.56 -4.60 2.93
N ILE A 151 1.16 -5.73 2.36
CA ILE A 151 0.26 -6.70 2.99
C ILE A 151 0.92 -8.07 2.91
N ILE A 152 1.00 -8.75 4.05
CA ILE A 152 1.48 -10.13 4.15
C ILE A 152 0.43 -10.94 4.90
N ALA A 153 0.05 -12.08 4.31
CA ALA A 153 -0.80 -13.08 4.94
C ALA A 153 -0.10 -14.44 4.96
N GLY A 154 -0.40 -15.22 5.98
CA GLY A 154 0.11 -16.59 6.13
C GLY A 154 -0.62 -17.33 7.25
N SER A 155 -0.21 -18.58 7.48
CA SER A 155 -0.71 -19.42 8.58
C SER A 155 -0.42 -18.81 9.95
N ILE A 156 -1.18 -19.23 10.98
CA ILE A 156 -0.89 -18.93 12.39
C ILE A 156 0.55 -19.33 12.74
N GLU A 157 1.01 -20.47 12.25
CA GLU A 157 2.35 -21.00 12.51
C GLU A 157 3.44 -20.02 12.04
N ALA A 158 3.26 -19.48 10.83
CA ALA A 158 4.16 -18.49 10.25
C ALA A 158 4.25 -17.22 11.12
N LYS A 159 3.13 -16.80 11.73
CA LYS A 159 3.11 -15.64 12.65
C LYS A 159 3.92 -15.91 13.92
N ASP A 160 3.84 -17.11 14.48
CA ASP A 160 4.54 -17.45 15.70
C ASP A 160 6.04 -17.69 15.46
N ASN A 161 6.42 -18.23 14.31
CA ASN A 161 7.81 -18.30 13.87
C ASN A 161 8.45 -16.91 13.75
N VAL A 162 7.75 -15.92 13.17
CA VAL A 162 8.24 -14.54 13.13
C VAL A 162 8.42 -13.94 14.53
N LYS A 163 7.50 -14.22 15.46
CA LYS A 163 7.65 -13.75 16.85
C LYS A 163 8.87 -14.39 17.51
N LYS A 164 9.06 -15.71 17.37
CA LYS A 164 10.23 -16.44 17.88
C LYS A 164 11.52 -15.84 17.32
N ALA A 165 11.62 -15.66 16.00
CA ALA A 165 12.77 -15.04 15.33
C ALA A 165 13.07 -13.62 15.86
N ARG A 166 12.04 -12.78 16.05
CA ARG A 166 12.21 -11.44 16.65
C ARG A 166 12.68 -11.47 18.09
N LEU A 167 12.20 -12.42 18.89
CA LEU A 167 12.62 -12.57 20.29
C LEU A 167 14.09 -12.99 20.39
N ILE A 168 14.54 -13.89 19.51
CA ILE A 168 15.95 -14.31 19.42
C ILE A 168 16.84 -13.11 19.07
N ASN A 169 16.50 -12.38 18.00
CA ASN A 169 17.27 -11.19 17.60
C ASN A 169 17.28 -10.11 18.69
N LYS A 170 16.19 -9.93 19.44
CA LYS A 170 16.12 -8.97 20.56
C LYS A 170 16.99 -9.40 21.75
N LYS A 171 17.16 -10.70 22.00
CA LYS A 171 18.05 -11.23 23.04
C LYS A 171 19.53 -11.11 22.65
N GLN A 172 19.85 -11.22 21.36
CA GLN A 172 21.22 -11.11 20.85
C GLN A 172 21.74 -9.67 20.77
N ILE A 173 20.88 -8.64 20.81
CA ILE A 173 21.31 -7.24 20.88
C ILE A 173 21.51 -6.86 22.35
N PRO A 174 22.76 -6.74 22.87
CA PRO A 174 22.97 -6.20 24.21
C PRO A 174 22.49 -4.75 24.24
N LYS A 175 21.70 -4.38 25.26
CA LYS A 175 21.29 -2.99 25.49
C LYS A 175 22.53 -2.15 25.81
N LEU A 176 23.09 -1.46 24.82
CA LEU A 176 24.06 -0.38 25.06
C LEU A 176 23.39 0.67 25.95
N LYS A 177 23.79 0.71 27.23
CA LYS A 177 23.41 1.77 28.16
C LYS A 177 24.08 3.06 27.66
N THR A 178 23.34 3.93 26.99
CA THR A 178 23.82 5.28 26.68
C THR A 178 23.92 6.08 27.98
N LYS A 179 25.10 6.08 28.60
CA LYS A 179 25.52 7.18 29.49
C LYS A 179 25.73 8.40 28.61
N GLY A 180 25.10 9.52 28.97
CA GLY A 180 25.16 10.74 28.19
C GLY A 180 26.58 11.28 28.04
N SER A 181 26.90 11.76 26.85
CA SER A 181 27.91 12.79 26.64
C SER A 181 27.52 13.61 25.40
N ASN A 182 27.25 14.90 25.63
CA ASN A 182 27.14 15.90 24.57
C ASN A 182 28.54 16.08 23.97
N ILE A 183 28.77 15.62 22.75
CA ILE A 183 29.97 15.96 21.98
C ILE A 183 29.51 16.58 20.65
N LYS A 184 29.64 17.91 20.56
CA LYS A 184 29.58 18.64 19.29
C LYS A 184 30.73 18.15 18.41
N GLN A 185 30.45 17.31 17.43
CA GLN A 185 31.45 16.93 16.42
C GLN A 185 31.29 17.80 15.18
N LYS A 186 32.25 18.72 15.01
CA LYS A 186 32.52 19.43 13.75
C LYS A 186 32.84 18.39 12.66
N THR A 187 32.08 18.35 11.58
CA THR A 187 32.39 17.51 10.42
C THR A 187 33.52 18.15 9.61
N LYS A 188 34.65 17.45 9.44
CA LYS A 188 35.54 17.64 8.29
C LYS A 188 35.07 16.71 7.16
N PRO A 189 35.08 17.13 5.88
CA PRO A 189 34.71 16.27 4.77
C PRO A 189 35.78 15.18 4.57
N ARG A 190 35.35 13.98 4.18
CA ARG A 190 36.25 12.89 3.78
C ARG A 190 36.03 12.59 2.30
N ASP A 191 37.14 12.35 1.63
CA ASP A 191 37.33 12.30 0.19
C ASP A 191 36.56 11.16 -0.49
N VAL A 192 36.17 11.40 -1.74
CA VAL A 192 35.53 10.43 -2.63
C VAL A 192 36.56 9.37 -3.02
N ILE A 193 36.29 8.11 -2.69
CA ILE A 193 37.02 6.97 -3.25
C ILE A 193 36.03 6.22 -4.13
N ASP A 194 36.24 6.30 -5.45
CA ASP A 194 35.51 5.58 -6.48
C ASP A 194 35.84 4.09 -6.39
N PHE A 195 34.83 3.24 -6.15
CA PHE A 195 34.93 1.80 -6.35
C PHE A 195 34.24 1.43 -7.66
N LYS A 196 35.05 1.01 -8.64
CA LYS A 196 34.61 0.35 -9.88
C LYS A 196 34.25 -1.09 -9.54
N ASP A 197 32.99 -1.47 -9.75
CA ASP A 197 32.54 -2.86 -9.65
C ASP A 197 32.62 -3.54 -11.03
N ASP A 198 33.76 -4.19 -11.28
CA ASP A 198 33.99 -5.08 -12.42
C ASP A 198 33.45 -6.48 -12.13
N ASN A 199 32.12 -6.66 -12.15
CA ASN A 199 31.49 -7.94 -12.53
C ASN A 199 29.96 -7.83 -12.55
N SER A 200 29.41 -7.50 -13.72
CA SER A 200 28.02 -7.79 -14.06
C SER A 200 28.00 -8.62 -15.35
N PRO A 201 27.27 -9.76 -15.40
CA PRO A 201 27.10 -10.48 -16.64
C PRO A 201 26.25 -9.63 -17.60
N LYS A 202 26.85 -9.22 -18.70
CA LYS A 202 26.18 -8.58 -19.83
C LYS A 202 25.22 -9.59 -20.47
N VAL A 203 23.91 -9.39 -20.32
CA VAL A 203 22.93 -9.99 -21.25
C VAL A 203 22.65 -8.96 -22.32
N SER A 204 23.10 -9.29 -23.52
CA SER A 204 23.09 -8.52 -24.75
C SER A 204 21.71 -8.58 -25.44
N THR A 205 21.21 -7.39 -25.75
CA THR A 205 20.51 -6.99 -26.99
C THR A 205 19.14 -7.57 -27.39
N SER A 206 18.21 -6.63 -27.58
CA SER A 206 17.24 -6.49 -28.68
C SER A 206 16.23 -7.62 -28.97
N ALA A 207 14.98 -7.36 -28.60
CA ALA A 207 13.84 -7.58 -29.50
C ALA A 207 12.74 -6.56 -29.18
N ASN A 208 12.44 -5.71 -30.17
CA ASN A 208 11.18 -4.96 -30.21
C ASN A 208 10.03 -5.97 -30.24
N ILE A 209 9.07 -5.83 -29.33
CA ILE A 209 7.75 -6.47 -29.45
C ILE A 209 6.73 -5.35 -29.53
N THR A 210 6.61 -4.81 -30.74
CA THR A 210 5.31 -4.39 -31.26
C THR A 210 4.49 -5.66 -31.54
N ASP A 211 3.17 -5.52 -31.44
CA ASP A 211 2.14 -6.50 -31.85
C ASP A 211 1.84 -7.66 -30.88
N PHE A 212 0.96 -7.38 -29.93
CA PHE A 212 -0.05 -8.36 -29.51
C PHE A 212 -1.42 -7.84 -29.94
N LYS A 213 -2.00 -8.47 -30.96
CA LYS A 213 -3.39 -8.33 -31.36
C LYS A 213 -4.25 -9.08 -30.33
N ASP A 214 -5.21 -8.37 -29.73
CA ASP A 214 -6.23 -8.98 -28.89
C ASP A 214 -7.35 -9.55 -29.79
N ASP A 215 -7.28 -10.84 -30.12
CA ASP A 215 -8.29 -11.55 -30.93
C ASP A 215 -9.57 -11.92 -30.15
N ASN A 216 -9.92 -11.20 -29.09
CA ASN A 216 -11.16 -11.47 -28.37
C ASN A 216 -11.82 -10.20 -27.82
N SER A 217 -12.26 -9.35 -28.75
CA SER A 217 -13.26 -8.31 -28.49
C SER A 217 -14.60 -8.73 -29.13
N PRO A 218 -15.75 -8.59 -28.42
CA PRO A 218 -17.05 -8.92 -28.99
C PRO A 218 -17.40 -7.93 -30.11
N LYS A 219 -17.70 -8.45 -31.31
CA LYS A 219 -18.19 -7.68 -32.46
C LYS A 219 -19.50 -6.98 -32.09
N VAL A 220 -19.45 -5.66 -31.86
CA VAL A 220 -20.64 -4.81 -31.81
C VAL A 220 -21.05 -4.53 -33.24
N SER A 221 -22.09 -5.21 -33.73
CA SER A 221 -22.73 -4.92 -35.01
C SER A 221 -23.43 -3.56 -34.94
N THR A 222 -22.88 -2.55 -35.60
CA THR A 222 -23.58 -1.29 -35.85
C THR A 222 -24.56 -1.47 -37.00
N SER A 223 -25.84 -1.63 -36.68
CA SER A 223 -26.93 -1.45 -37.66
C SER A 223 -27.05 0.03 -37.99
N ALA A 224 -26.81 0.36 -39.26
CA ALA A 224 -27.00 1.69 -39.82
C ALA A 224 -28.50 2.08 -39.78
N THR A 225 -28.84 3.13 -39.04
CA THR A 225 -30.15 3.78 -39.15
C THR A 225 -30.04 4.87 -40.22
N SER A 226 -30.63 4.61 -41.38
CA SER A 226 -30.75 5.57 -42.47
C SER A 226 -31.61 6.76 -42.05
N ALA A 227 -31.08 7.97 -42.21
CA ALA A 227 -31.87 9.19 -42.21
C ALA A 227 -32.84 9.18 -43.39
N LYS A 228 -34.14 9.20 -43.12
CA LYS A 228 -35.18 9.53 -44.09
C LYS A 228 -36.03 10.64 -43.50
N GLY A 229 -36.02 11.78 -44.17
CA GLY A 229 -36.86 12.91 -43.84
C GLY A 229 -38.35 12.57 -43.96
N SER A 230 -39.14 13.16 -43.07
CA SER A 230 -40.60 13.21 -43.17
C SER A 230 -41.07 14.60 -42.75
N LYS A 231 -41.75 15.23 -43.70
CA LYS A 231 -42.52 16.48 -43.65
C LYS A 231 -43.21 16.75 -42.30
N LYS A 232 -43.10 17.99 -41.83
CA LYS A 232 -44.23 18.91 -41.65
C LYS A 232 -43.72 20.35 -41.68
#